data_AF-A0A4Y7MRG7-F1
#
_entry.id   AF-A0A4Y7MRG7-F1
#
_cell.length_a   1.000
_cell.length_b   1.000
_cell.length_c   1.000
_cell.angle_alpha   90.00
_cell.angle_beta   90.00
_cell.angle_gamma   90.00
#
_symmetry.space_group_name_H-M   'P 1'
#
loop_
_entity.id
_entity.type
_entity.pdbx_description
1 polymer ?
#
loop_
_entity_poly.entity_id
_entity_poly.type
_entity_poly.pdbx_seq_one_letter_code
_entity_poly.pdbx_strand_id
1 'polypeptide(L)'
;MLYQNFRIFLQSRVSSSIRGQTYRCLYVHQNLCGAEKRGTTPVKSVQPTSKNDQVGVPLGAKVKDAGKTVWYTGIVVFGFLATGALLFAVLKELFWSESPQSVYSDALKKCTDYPRMKDLLGEPITGFCDGSGRRGRTNLRHSLYIKDGIEHLQIRFYVKGIRNQATVHAVMEKKDGKFEYKYLVAETENYPKEKIFLIDNRKHELNFQEF
;
A
#
# COMPACT_ATOMS: atom_id res chain seq x y z
N MET A 1 19.68 6.36 64.62
CA MET A 1 18.21 6.52 64.77
C MET A 1 17.64 6.55 63.35
N LEU A 2 17.15 5.46 62.77
CA LEU A 2 15.84 4.76 62.94
C LEU A 2 14.62 5.56 62.44
N TYR A 3 13.64 4.80 61.90
CA TYR A 3 12.43 5.12 61.10
C TYR A 3 12.69 5.23 59.59
N GLN A 4 12.39 4.27 58.70
CA GLN A 4 11.33 3.25 58.61
C GLN A 4 9.89 3.80 58.68
N ASN A 5 9.19 3.64 57.54
CA ASN A 5 7.90 2.98 57.39
C ASN A 5 6.55 3.76 57.32
N PHE A 6 5.82 3.42 56.24
CA PHE A 6 4.39 3.02 56.16
C PHE A 6 3.28 4.00 55.70
N ARG A 7 2.63 3.57 54.59
CA ARG A 7 1.18 3.69 54.18
C ARG A 7 0.62 5.11 53.94
N ILE A 8 -0.28 5.40 52.99
CA ILE A 8 -1.64 4.88 52.72
C ILE A 8 -2.01 5.27 51.27
N PHE A 9 -2.18 4.35 50.33
CA PHE A 9 -3.46 3.90 49.73
C PHE A 9 -4.60 4.95 49.63
N LEU A 10 -4.74 5.63 48.50
CA LEU A 10 -6.05 6.14 48.08
C LEU A 10 -6.31 5.78 46.61
N GLN A 11 -7.09 4.71 46.43
CA GLN A 11 -7.80 4.43 45.20
C GLN A 11 -8.91 5.48 45.02
N SER A 12 -8.89 6.23 43.92
CA SER A 12 -10.12 6.78 43.35
C SER A 12 -10.52 5.91 42.15
N ARG A 13 -11.54 5.08 42.39
CA ARG A 13 -12.35 4.43 41.37
C ARG A 13 -12.98 5.51 40.49
N VAL A 14 -12.70 5.46 39.19
CA VAL A 14 -13.70 5.89 38.19
C VAL A 14 -14.02 4.65 37.37
N SER A 15 -15.21 4.13 37.63
CA SER A 15 -15.82 3.01 36.91
C SER A 15 -16.35 3.53 35.58
N SER A 16 -15.89 2.95 34.47
CA SER A 16 -16.63 2.94 33.21
C SER A 16 -16.76 1.49 32.75
N SER A 17 -17.74 0.82 33.35
CA SER A 17 -18.40 -0.36 32.81
C SER A 17 -19.06 0.00 31.48
N ILE A 18 -18.73 -0.69 30.39
CA ILE A 18 -19.68 -1.17 29.37
C ILE A 18 -19.06 -2.38 28.67
N ARG A 19 -19.79 -3.49 28.76
CA ARG A 19 -19.59 -4.79 28.12
C ARG A 19 -20.00 -4.75 26.65
N GLY A 20 -19.45 -5.67 25.86
CA GLY A 20 -19.90 -6.01 24.51
C GLY A 20 -18.70 -6.37 23.63
N GLN A 21 -17.98 -7.45 23.95
CA GLN A 21 -18.27 -8.83 23.55
C GLN A 21 -18.31 -9.00 22.03
N THR A 22 -17.21 -9.62 21.57
CA THR A 22 -16.82 -9.97 20.22
C THR A 22 -17.78 -10.97 19.56
N TYR A 23 -18.12 -10.74 18.29
CA TYR A 23 -18.66 -11.77 17.41
C TYR A 23 -17.67 -12.03 16.27
N ARG A 24 -16.77 -12.99 16.50
CA ARG A 24 -16.25 -13.87 15.45
C ARG A 24 -17.21 -15.04 15.37
N CYS A 25 -17.76 -15.33 14.20
CA CYS A 25 -18.39 -16.62 13.93
C CYS A 25 -18.02 -17.07 12.53
N LEU A 26 -17.08 -18.00 12.48
CA LEU A 26 -16.90 -18.98 11.42
C LEU A 26 -18.05 -20.00 11.56
N TYR A 27 -18.71 -20.35 10.46
CA TYR A 27 -19.48 -21.59 10.41
C TYR A 27 -19.20 -22.34 9.11
N VAL A 28 -18.57 -23.49 9.28
CA VAL A 28 -18.60 -24.64 8.38
C VAL A 28 -19.37 -25.71 9.15
N HIS A 29 -20.50 -26.23 8.62
CA HIS A 29 -20.75 -27.67 8.52
C HIS A 29 -22.00 -28.01 7.69
N GLN A 30 -21.97 -29.23 7.18
CA GLN A 30 -22.78 -29.84 6.12
C GLN A 30 -24.09 -30.51 6.62
N ASN A 31 -25.06 -30.56 5.69
CA ASN A 31 -26.05 -31.62 5.36
C ASN A 31 -26.71 -32.47 6.44
N LEU A 32 -28.06 -32.53 6.42
CA LEU A 32 -28.83 -33.79 6.43
C LEU A 32 -30.32 -33.57 6.04
N CYS A 33 -30.77 -34.44 5.14
CA CYS A 33 -32.15 -34.87 4.77
C CYS A 33 -33.24 -34.62 5.82
N GLY A 34 -34.52 -34.35 5.56
CA GLY A 34 -35.37 -34.43 4.36
C GLY A 34 -36.82 -34.67 4.87
N ALA A 35 -37.82 -34.00 4.30
CA ALA A 35 -39.24 -34.39 4.43
C ALA A 35 -40.10 -33.69 3.36
N GLU A 36 -40.36 -34.46 2.32
CA GLU A 36 -41.51 -34.45 1.41
C GLU A 36 -42.76 -33.66 1.85
N LYS A 37 -43.25 -32.76 0.97
CA LYS A 37 -44.63 -32.81 0.45
C LYS A 37 -44.69 -32.32 -1.00
N ARG A 38 -45.18 -33.20 -1.88
CA ARG A 38 -45.59 -32.90 -3.26
C ARG A 38 -46.85 -32.01 -3.26
N GLY A 39 -46.94 -31.12 -4.24
CA GLY A 39 -48.11 -30.29 -4.51
C GLY A 39 -47.93 -29.41 -5.74
N THR A 40 -48.05 -30.05 -6.91
CA THR A 40 -48.02 -29.52 -8.27
C THR A 40 -48.78 -28.20 -8.51
N THR A 41 -48.13 -27.22 -9.14
CA THR A 41 -48.64 -26.56 -10.36
C THR A 41 -47.50 -25.81 -11.10
N PRO A 42 -47.20 -26.17 -12.37
CA PRO A 42 -46.21 -25.49 -13.19
C PRO A 42 -46.87 -24.41 -14.06
N VAL A 43 -46.42 -23.16 -14.00
CA VAL A 43 -46.77 -22.18 -15.04
C VAL A 43 -45.78 -22.30 -16.20
N LYS A 44 -46.02 -23.36 -16.97
CA LYS A 44 -46.02 -23.45 -18.43
C LYS A 44 -45.24 -22.37 -19.19
N SER A 45 -43.99 -22.71 -19.52
CA SER A 45 -43.43 -22.51 -20.85
C SER A 45 -44.41 -23.03 -21.92
N VAL A 46 -44.91 -22.15 -22.80
CA VAL A 46 -45.37 -22.50 -24.16
C VAL A 46 -45.18 -21.28 -25.06
N GLN A 47 -44.26 -21.42 -26.01
CA GLN A 47 -44.59 -21.30 -27.43
C GLN A 47 -44.59 -22.74 -27.98
N PRO A 48 -45.51 -23.15 -28.87
CA PRO A 48 -45.49 -22.66 -30.24
C PRO A 48 -46.88 -22.53 -30.89
N THR A 49 -47.08 -21.52 -31.72
CA THR A 49 -48.01 -21.67 -32.84
C THR A 49 -47.46 -20.91 -34.03
N SER A 50 -46.99 -21.69 -34.99
CA SER A 50 -46.85 -21.30 -36.38
C SER A 50 -48.19 -20.77 -36.88
N LYS A 51 -48.21 -19.53 -37.37
CA LYS A 51 -49.02 -19.16 -38.52
C LYS A 51 -48.11 -18.45 -39.49
N ASN A 52 -47.74 -19.19 -40.52
CA ASN A 52 -47.22 -18.65 -41.76
C ASN A 52 -48.34 -17.81 -42.36
N ASP A 53 -48.15 -16.51 -42.43
CA ASP A 53 -48.65 -15.70 -43.53
C ASP A 53 -47.59 -14.64 -43.83
N GLN A 54 -47.03 -14.78 -45.03
CA GLN A 54 -46.12 -13.83 -45.64
C GLN A 54 -46.83 -12.49 -45.80
N VAL A 55 -46.62 -11.54 -44.90
CA VAL A 55 -46.83 -10.12 -45.21
C VAL A 55 -45.79 -9.32 -44.42
N GLY A 56 -44.94 -8.59 -45.13
CA GLY A 56 -43.73 -7.95 -44.65
C GLY A 56 -43.88 -7.23 -43.30
N VAL A 57 -43.29 -7.81 -42.25
CA VAL A 57 -43.03 -7.09 -41.01
C VAL A 57 -41.80 -6.23 -41.25
N PRO A 58 -41.91 -4.89 -41.17
CA PRO A 58 -40.81 -4.03 -41.56
C PRO A 58 -39.65 -4.29 -40.60
N LEU A 59 -38.46 -4.53 -41.14
CA LEU A 59 -37.21 -4.55 -40.37
C LEU A 59 -37.12 -3.34 -39.42
N GLY A 60 -37.79 -2.22 -39.74
CA GLY A 60 -37.87 -1.02 -38.91
C GLY A 60 -38.53 -1.17 -37.54
N ALA A 61 -39.38 -2.17 -37.27
CA ALA A 61 -40.05 -2.30 -35.96
C ALA A 61 -39.12 -2.90 -34.88
N LYS A 62 -38.35 -3.95 -35.21
CA LYS A 62 -37.36 -4.54 -34.29
C LYS A 62 -36.17 -3.61 -34.01
N VAL A 63 -35.83 -2.75 -34.97
CA VAL A 63 -34.77 -1.74 -34.80
C VAL A 63 -35.21 -0.63 -33.84
N LYS A 64 -36.51 -0.34 -33.76
CA LYS A 64 -37.06 0.73 -32.92
C LYS A 64 -37.09 0.39 -31.42
N ASP A 65 -37.23 -0.89 -31.08
CA ASP A 65 -37.20 -1.34 -29.68
C ASP A 65 -35.78 -1.62 -29.18
N ALA A 66 -34.87 -2.09 -30.04
CA ALA A 66 -33.47 -2.26 -29.70
C ALA A 66 -32.76 -0.92 -29.39
N GLY A 67 -33.18 0.18 -30.04
CA GLY A 67 -32.61 1.51 -29.80
C GLY A 67 -32.82 2.04 -28.38
N LYS A 68 -33.90 1.63 -27.71
CA LYS A 68 -34.21 2.09 -26.33
C LYS A 68 -33.26 1.46 -25.30
N THR A 69 -32.94 0.18 -25.43
CA THR A 69 -32.01 -0.51 -24.53
C THR A 69 -30.57 -0.02 -24.70
N VAL A 70 -30.16 0.31 -25.94
CA VAL A 70 -28.84 0.87 -26.24
C VAL A 70 -28.62 2.22 -25.55
N TRP A 71 -29.65 3.07 -25.48
CA TRP A 71 -29.54 4.36 -24.80
C TRP A 71 -29.27 4.22 -23.29
N TYR A 72 -29.99 3.34 -22.59
CA TYR A 72 -29.78 3.11 -21.16
C TYR A 72 -28.41 2.51 -20.87
N THR A 73 -27.96 1.54 -21.67
CA THR A 73 -26.60 0.98 -21.55
C THR A 73 -25.52 2.04 -21.83
N GLY A 74 -25.75 2.94 -22.80
CA GLY A 74 -24.85 4.05 -23.09
C GLY A 74 -24.65 4.98 -21.89
N ILE A 75 -25.74 5.34 -21.20
CA ILE A 75 -25.67 6.17 -19.99
C ILE A 75 -24.91 5.45 -18.86
N VAL A 76 -25.15 4.15 -18.66
CA VAL A 76 -24.44 3.37 -17.64
C VAL A 76 -22.93 3.33 -17.94
N VAL A 77 -22.53 3.04 -19.18
CA VAL A 77 -21.12 3.01 -19.59
C VAL A 77 -20.47 4.38 -19.45
N PHE A 78 -21.16 5.45 -19.85
CA PHE A 78 -20.68 6.81 -19.69
C PHE A 78 -20.45 7.19 -18.22
N GLY A 79 -21.37 6.77 -17.33
CA GLY A 79 -21.21 6.95 -15.89
C GLY A 79 -19.94 6.28 -15.35
N PHE A 80 -19.70 5.01 -15.70
CA PHE A 80 -18.48 4.31 -15.29
C PHE A 80 -17.20 4.94 -15.86
N LEU A 81 -17.22 5.42 -17.10
CA LEU A 81 -16.10 6.14 -17.70
C LEU A 81 -15.82 7.46 -16.96
N ALA A 82 -16.84 8.27 -16.72
CA ALA A 82 -16.69 9.56 -16.03
C ALA A 82 -16.21 9.37 -14.59
N THR A 83 -16.84 8.45 -13.83
CA THR A 83 -16.43 8.14 -12.46
C THR A 83 -15.05 7.48 -12.43
N GLY A 84 -14.74 6.58 -13.36
CA GLY A 84 -13.44 5.94 -13.48
C GLY A 84 -12.32 6.92 -13.80
N ALA A 85 -12.57 7.90 -14.68
CA ALA A 85 -11.60 8.95 -15.02
C ALA A 85 -11.30 9.86 -13.83
N LEU A 86 -12.33 10.28 -13.08
CA LEU A 86 -12.16 11.11 -11.89
C LEU A 86 -11.40 10.36 -10.78
N LEU A 87 -11.80 9.11 -10.51
CA LEU A 87 -11.10 8.25 -9.56
C LEU A 87 -9.65 8.02 -9.99
N PHE A 88 -9.42 7.78 -11.28
CA PHE A 88 -8.07 7.59 -11.81
C PHE A 88 -7.21 8.84 -11.61
N ALA A 89 -7.74 10.04 -11.86
CA ALA A 89 -6.98 11.29 -11.65
C ALA A 89 -6.55 11.47 -10.19
N VAL A 90 -7.45 11.25 -9.23
CA VAL A 90 -7.15 11.36 -7.80
C VAL A 90 -6.18 10.29 -7.34
N LEU A 91 -6.40 9.03 -7.74
CA LEU A 91 -5.52 7.91 -7.39
C LEU A 91 -4.12 8.12 -7.99
N LYS A 92 -4.04 8.54 -9.25
CA LYS A 92 -2.78 8.83 -9.93
C LYS A 92 -1.99 9.93 -9.21
N GLU A 93 -2.65 11.01 -8.80
CA GLU A 93 -1.98 12.09 -8.06
C GLU A 93 -1.42 11.61 -6.71
N LEU A 94 -2.20 10.80 -5.99
CA LEU A 94 -1.79 10.24 -4.70
C LEU A 94 -0.69 9.18 -4.82
N PHE A 95 -0.74 8.32 -5.85
CA PHE A 95 0.23 7.25 -6.05
C PHE A 95 1.48 7.69 -6.81
N TRP A 96 1.45 8.80 -7.55
CA TRP A 96 2.64 9.41 -8.15
C TRP A 96 3.46 10.27 -7.19
N SER A 97 2.91 10.61 -6.03
CA SER A 97 3.74 10.96 -4.88
C SER A 97 4.47 9.69 -4.45
N GLU A 98 5.74 9.51 -4.85
CA GLU A 98 6.54 8.41 -4.31
C GLU A 98 6.47 8.48 -2.78
N SER A 99 5.82 7.48 -2.20
CA SER A 99 5.69 7.42 -0.76
C SER A 99 7.06 7.20 -0.14
N PRO A 100 7.36 7.77 1.03
CA PRO A 100 8.62 7.48 1.73
C PRO A 100 8.85 5.97 1.95
N GLN A 101 7.77 5.19 2.04
CA GLN A 101 7.82 3.76 2.25
C GLN A 101 8.26 2.95 1.01
N SER A 102 7.87 3.39 -0.20
CA SER A 102 8.36 2.75 -1.44
C SER A 102 9.85 3.01 -1.61
N VAL A 103 10.29 4.25 -1.36
CA VAL A 103 11.70 4.64 -1.39
C VAL A 103 12.54 3.82 -0.40
N TYR A 104 12.02 3.59 0.81
CA TYR A 104 12.65 2.70 1.79
C TYR A 104 12.80 1.27 1.29
N SER A 105 11.72 0.70 0.76
CA SER A 105 11.70 -0.69 0.29
C SER A 105 12.69 -0.89 -0.87
N ASP A 106 12.76 0.08 -1.77
CA ASP A 106 13.69 0.05 -2.90
C ASP A 106 15.13 0.29 -2.47
N ALA A 107 15.38 1.23 -1.55
CA ALA A 107 16.70 1.46 -0.98
C ALA A 107 17.21 0.23 -0.23
N LEU A 108 16.35 -0.45 0.54
CA LEU A 108 16.70 -1.67 1.28
C LEU A 108 17.07 -2.82 0.34
N LYS A 109 16.31 -3.03 -0.75
CA LYS A 109 16.64 -4.01 -1.79
C LYS A 109 18.03 -3.73 -2.38
N LYS A 110 18.27 -2.48 -2.80
CA LYS A 110 19.58 -2.07 -3.33
C LYS A 110 20.72 -2.28 -2.33
N CYS A 111 20.47 -2.05 -1.04
CA CYS A 111 21.46 -2.33 0.01
C CYS A 111 21.72 -3.82 0.19
N THR A 112 20.68 -4.65 0.03
CA THR A 112 20.79 -6.10 0.19
C THR A 112 21.53 -6.72 -0.99
N ASP A 113 21.33 -6.21 -2.21
CA ASP A 113 21.95 -6.73 -3.43
C ASP A 113 23.40 -6.28 -3.62
N TYR A 114 23.84 -5.20 -2.94
CA TYR A 114 25.17 -4.64 -3.12
C TYR A 114 26.26 -5.54 -2.49
N PRO A 115 27.27 -6.02 -3.25
CA PRO A 115 28.22 -7.03 -2.77
C PRO A 115 29.05 -6.53 -1.58
N ARG A 116 29.53 -5.28 -1.61
CA ARG A 116 30.31 -4.71 -0.50
C ARG A 116 29.50 -4.59 0.80
N MET A 117 28.18 -4.41 0.69
CA MET A 117 27.29 -4.39 1.87
C MET A 117 27.16 -5.80 2.46
N LYS A 118 27.05 -6.83 1.60
CA LYS A 118 27.02 -8.24 2.04
C LYS A 118 28.31 -8.62 2.75
N ASP A 119 29.46 -8.21 2.23
CA ASP A 119 30.77 -8.53 2.84
C ASP A 119 30.95 -7.89 4.23
N LEU A 120 30.50 -6.64 4.36
CA LEU A 120 30.68 -5.85 5.59
C LEU A 120 29.65 -6.19 6.67
N LEU A 121 28.38 -6.40 6.31
CA LEU A 121 27.32 -6.70 7.27
C LEU A 121 27.14 -8.20 7.51
N GLY A 122 27.36 -9.03 6.48
CA GLY A 122 27.03 -10.46 6.47
C GLY A 122 25.54 -10.72 6.20
N GLU A 123 25.26 -11.75 5.40
CA GLU A 123 23.88 -12.24 5.17
C GLU A 123 23.39 -13.03 6.39
N PRO A 124 22.11 -12.92 6.82
CA PRO A 124 21.03 -12.14 6.21
C PRO A 124 21.01 -10.68 6.66
N ILE A 125 20.66 -9.78 5.73
CA ILE A 125 20.52 -8.34 5.98
C ILE A 125 19.05 -8.01 6.28
N THR A 126 18.82 -7.34 7.41
CA THR A 126 17.49 -6.93 7.87
C THR A 126 17.42 -5.41 8.04
N GLY A 127 16.34 -4.78 7.57
CA GLY A 127 16.12 -3.34 7.69
C GLY A 127 15.26 -2.98 8.90
N PHE A 128 15.64 -1.94 9.63
CA PHE A 128 14.91 -1.39 10.77
C PHE A 128 14.77 0.12 10.67
N CYS A 129 13.66 0.67 11.15
CA CYS A 129 13.46 2.12 11.26
C CYS A 129 13.41 2.55 12.72
N ASP A 130 13.66 3.83 12.96
CA ASP A 130 13.49 4.45 14.28
C ASP A 130 12.05 4.27 14.77
N GLY A 131 11.89 3.67 15.95
CA GLY A 131 10.56 3.39 16.51
C GLY A 131 9.98 2.03 16.17
N SER A 132 10.72 1.12 15.51
CA SER A 132 10.39 -0.31 15.36
C SER A 132 10.37 -1.11 16.68
N GLY A 133 9.93 -0.48 17.78
CA GLY A 133 9.74 -1.13 19.07
C GLY A 133 8.60 -2.15 19.06
N ARG A 134 8.43 -2.84 20.20
CA ARG A 134 7.47 -3.95 20.44
C ARG A 134 6.00 -3.68 20.06
N ARG A 135 5.64 -2.45 19.69
CA ARG A 135 4.27 -2.02 19.37
C ARG A 135 3.94 -1.99 17.87
N GLY A 136 4.85 -2.44 17.01
CA GLY A 136 4.56 -2.76 15.61
C GLY A 136 4.21 -1.56 14.72
N ARG A 137 4.61 -0.33 15.11
CA ARG A 137 4.51 0.86 14.24
C ARG A 137 5.91 1.31 13.85
N THR A 138 6.34 0.91 12.67
CA THR A 138 7.60 1.34 12.06
C THR A 138 7.39 2.72 11.46
N ASN A 139 7.69 3.77 12.22
CA ASN A 139 7.66 5.14 11.68
C ASN A 139 8.99 5.39 10.97
N LEU A 140 8.97 5.42 9.63
CA LEU A 140 10.14 5.77 8.86
C LEU A 140 10.49 7.25 9.09
N ARG A 141 11.70 7.56 9.55
CA ARG A 141 12.17 8.95 9.60
C ARG A 141 12.42 9.45 8.19
N HIS A 142 11.49 10.28 7.72
CA HIS A 142 11.62 11.04 6.49
C HIS A 142 11.67 12.53 6.79
N SER A 143 12.32 13.29 5.92
CA SER A 143 12.29 14.75 5.89
C SER A 143 12.11 15.19 4.45
N LEU A 144 11.08 16.00 4.21
CA LEU A 144 10.85 16.67 2.94
C LEU A 144 11.35 18.11 3.09
N TYR A 145 12.27 18.53 2.24
CA TYR A 145 12.80 19.88 2.25
C TYR A 145 12.99 20.39 0.83
N ILE A 146 12.91 21.71 0.64
CA ILE A 146 13.13 22.34 -0.65
C ILE A 146 14.54 22.94 -0.63
N LYS A 147 15.35 22.59 -1.62
CA LYS A 147 16.69 23.16 -1.82
C LYS A 147 16.85 23.49 -3.30
N ASP A 148 17.29 24.72 -3.57
CA ASP A 148 17.51 25.22 -4.95
C ASP A 148 16.23 25.18 -5.82
N GLY A 149 15.07 25.36 -5.19
CA GLY A 149 13.75 25.26 -5.86
C GLY A 149 13.29 23.83 -6.15
N ILE A 150 14.06 22.82 -5.77
CA ILE A 150 13.76 21.40 -6.00
C ILE A 150 13.33 20.77 -4.67
N GLU A 151 12.27 19.96 -4.70
CA GLU A 151 11.85 19.15 -3.56
C GLU A 151 12.80 17.96 -3.37
N HIS A 152 13.34 17.81 -2.16
CA HIS A 152 14.18 16.69 -1.75
C HIS A 152 13.46 15.86 -0.70
N LEU A 153 13.53 14.54 -0.86
CA LEU A 153 13.08 13.56 0.12
C LEU A 153 14.32 12.87 0.71
N GLN A 154 14.56 13.09 1.99
CA GLN A 154 15.60 12.41 2.74
C GLN A 154 15.00 11.38 3.67
N ILE A 155 15.58 10.18 3.67
CA ILE A 155 15.18 9.08 4.51
C ILE A 155 16.41 8.53 5.22
N ARG A 156 16.23 8.24 6.51
CA ARG A 156 17.23 7.53 7.33
C ARG A 156 16.63 6.25 7.86
N PHE A 157 17.36 5.15 7.67
CA PHE A 157 17.01 3.87 8.26
C PHE A 157 18.28 3.09 8.63
N TYR A 158 18.10 1.97 9.30
CA TYR A 158 19.18 1.12 9.78
C TYR A 158 19.09 -0.24 9.10
N VAL A 159 20.23 -0.83 8.85
CA VAL A 159 20.36 -2.19 8.35
C VAL A 159 21.29 -2.97 9.25
N LYS A 160 20.94 -4.22 9.51
CA LYS A 160 21.66 -5.11 10.39
C LYS A 160 21.90 -6.44 9.69
N GLY A 161 23.17 -6.81 9.61
CA GLY A 161 23.58 -8.16 9.25
C GLY A 161 23.98 -8.96 10.48
N ILE A 162 24.58 -10.12 10.24
CA ILE A 162 25.11 -11.00 11.31
C ILE A 162 26.29 -10.34 12.03
N ARG A 163 27.18 -9.68 11.28
CA ARG A 163 28.46 -9.18 11.78
C ARG A 163 28.33 -7.75 12.30
N ASN A 164 27.75 -6.88 11.47
CA ASN A 164 27.74 -5.44 11.71
C ASN A 164 26.36 -4.82 11.41
N GLN A 165 26.21 -3.58 11.87
CA GLN A 165 25.07 -2.71 11.59
C GLN A 165 25.55 -1.48 10.82
N ALA A 166 24.69 -0.95 9.97
CA ALA A 166 24.94 0.29 9.24
C ALA A 166 23.71 1.19 9.24
N THR A 167 23.95 2.49 9.25
CA THR A 167 22.93 3.52 9.02
C THR A 167 22.94 3.86 7.54
N VAL A 168 21.77 3.81 6.90
CA VAL A 168 21.61 4.19 5.50
C VAL A 168 20.94 5.55 5.42
N HIS A 169 21.54 6.42 4.62
CA HIS A 169 21.00 7.72 4.25
C HIS A 169 20.67 7.69 2.76
N ALA A 170 19.39 7.83 2.43
CA ALA A 170 18.90 7.96 1.07
C ALA A 170 18.40 9.39 0.87
N VAL A 171 18.86 10.06 -0.18
CA VAL A 171 18.33 11.35 -0.60
C VAL A 171 17.87 11.25 -2.05
N MET A 172 16.63 11.65 -2.27
CA MET A 172 16.02 11.75 -3.58
C MET A 172 15.66 13.20 -3.87
N GLU A 173 15.68 13.56 -5.15
CA GLU A 173 15.26 14.87 -5.64
C GLU A 173 14.16 14.71 -6.68
N LYS A 174 13.17 15.59 -6.65
CA LYS A 174 12.02 15.55 -7.57
C LYS A 174 12.36 16.28 -8.86
N LYS A 175 12.57 15.54 -9.95
CA LYS A 175 12.80 16.05 -11.31
C LYS A 175 11.65 15.63 -12.21
N ASP A 176 11.07 16.57 -12.95
CA ASP A 176 9.98 16.30 -13.90
C ASP A 176 8.80 15.49 -13.30
N GLY A 177 8.51 15.71 -12.02
CA GLY A 177 7.45 15.00 -11.28
C GLY A 177 7.82 13.59 -10.82
N LYS A 178 9.06 13.13 -11.04
CA LYS A 178 9.58 11.84 -10.56
C LYS A 178 10.67 12.05 -9.53
N PHE A 179 10.73 11.19 -8.53
CA PHE A 179 11.81 11.21 -7.55
C PHE A 179 12.98 10.36 -8.07
N GLU A 180 14.15 10.97 -8.11
CA GLU A 180 15.39 10.32 -8.54
C GLU A 180 16.38 10.30 -7.39
N TYR A 181 17.13 9.20 -7.23
CA TYR A 181 18.18 9.11 -6.23
C TYR A 181 19.27 10.13 -6.53
N LYS A 182 19.50 11.06 -5.61
CA LYS A 182 20.68 11.93 -5.60
C LYS A 182 21.88 11.15 -5.09
N TYR A 183 21.73 10.49 -3.95
CA TYR A 183 22.70 9.55 -3.43
C TYR A 183 22.07 8.56 -2.45
N LEU A 184 22.67 7.38 -2.35
CA LEU A 184 22.37 6.35 -1.37
C LEU A 184 23.68 5.94 -0.72
N VAL A 185 23.85 6.27 0.55
CA VAL A 185 25.07 6.01 1.32
C VAL A 185 24.76 5.17 2.54
N ALA A 186 25.59 4.15 2.79
CA ALA A 186 25.57 3.34 3.99
C ALA A 186 26.81 3.64 4.82
N GLU A 187 26.62 3.89 6.11
CA GLU A 187 27.68 4.16 7.08
C GLU A 187 27.68 3.07 8.14
N THR A 188 28.79 2.35 8.27
CA THR A 188 28.93 1.29 9.27
C THR A 188 29.00 1.90 10.67
N GLU A 189 28.29 1.30 11.63
CA GLU A 189 28.24 1.80 13.01
C GLU A 189 29.49 1.39 13.82
N ASN A 190 30.06 0.22 13.49
CA ASN A 190 31.25 -0.31 14.14
C ASN A 190 32.51 0.52 13.80
N TYR A 191 33.51 0.50 14.68
CA TYR A 191 34.78 1.20 14.48
C TYR A 191 35.80 0.28 13.78
N PRO A 192 36.51 0.73 12.72
CA PRO A 192 36.41 2.05 12.10
C PRO A 192 35.15 2.23 11.24
N LYS A 193 34.57 3.44 11.26
CA LYS A 193 33.36 3.77 10.50
C LYS A 193 33.68 3.87 9.01
N GLU A 194 33.22 2.91 8.23
CA GLU A 194 33.33 2.92 6.78
C GLU A 194 32.06 3.49 6.13
N LYS A 195 32.23 4.39 5.16
CA LYS A 195 31.13 4.94 4.35
C LYS A 195 31.18 4.37 2.94
N ILE A 196 30.05 3.88 2.46
CA ILE A 196 29.91 3.22 1.17
C ILE A 196 28.81 3.90 0.38
N PHE A 197 29.14 4.37 -0.81
CA PHE A 197 28.16 4.93 -1.74
C PHE A 197 27.66 3.82 -2.66
N LEU A 198 26.37 3.50 -2.56
CA LEU A 198 25.70 2.53 -3.42
C LEU A 198 25.23 3.20 -4.71
N ILE A 199 24.71 4.42 -4.58
CA ILE A 199 24.36 5.29 -5.69
C ILE A 199 24.97 6.64 -5.39
N ASP A 200 25.70 7.17 -6.35
CA ASP A 200 26.17 8.55 -6.30
C ASP A 200 25.93 9.22 -7.67
N ASN A 201 24.82 9.95 -7.74
CA ASN A 201 24.43 10.74 -8.91
C ASN A 201 24.83 12.20 -8.76
N ARG A 202 25.72 12.54 -7.80
CA ARG A 202 26.26 13.90 -7.63
C ARG A 202 27.23 14.31 -8.74
N LYS A 203 27.27 13.60 -9.87
CA LYS A 203 28.24 13.76 -10.97
C LYS A 203 28.08 15.05 -11.80
N HIS A 204 27.65 16.15 -11.18
CA HIS A 204 27.83 17.49 -11.75
C HIS A 204 28.64 18.47 -10.88
N GLU A 205 29.28 18.01 -9.79
CA GLU A 205 30.36 18.77 -9.14
C GLU A 205 31.49 17.82 -8.70
N LEU A 206 32.13 17.16 -9.68
CA LEU A 206 33.53 16.75 -9.50
C LEU A 206 34.41 18.00 -9.66
N ASN A 207 34.32 18.92 -8.69
CA ASN A 207 35.37 19.92 -8.53
C ASN A 207 36.50 19.23 -7.78
N PHE A 208 37.43 18.65 -8.55
CA PHE A 208 38.79 18.45 -8.10
C PHE A 208 39.38 19.82 -7.79
N GLN A 209 39.22 20.28 -6.55
CA GLN A 209 40.13 21.24 -5.96
C GLN A 209 40.94 20.47 -4.94
N GLU A 210 41.97 19.78 -5.46
CA GLU A 210 43.20 19.60 -4.71
C GLU A 210 43.72 21.00 -4.34
N PHE A 211 43.88 21.25 -3.05
CA PHE A 211 44.96 22.06 -2.49
C PHE A 211 45.27 21.53 -1.09
#